data_AF-A0A958AX39-F1
#
_entry.id   AF-A0A958AX39-F1
#
_cell.length_a   1.000
_cell.length_b   1.000
_cell.length_c   1.000
_cell.angle_alpha   90.00
_cell.angle_beta   90.00
_cell.angle_gamma   90.00
#
_symmetry.space_group_name_H-M   'P 1'
#
loop_
_entity.id
_entity.type
_entity.pdbx_description
1 polymer ?
#
loop_
_entity_poly.entity_id
_entity_poly.type
_entity_poly.pdbx_seq_one_letter_code
_entity_poly.pdbx_strand_id
1 'polypeptide(L)'
;MKLQRALFAFVFFSVSLLAACSAPLPPIVVVPATPGPSSEAMDTGVLPPSVEYNLGDATIVQDRFPEDSRFRNMPVRLNGLIAAPSEGEGPFPVVVILHGTHPGCPVDDMGVDRWPCDPGVEQRNYSGFAYLASALAGQGYIVLAPNINAENTFGFGEPVAGERLVQVLDMQLQALAEASAGGVNGFGVDLAGRADLSRMALLGHSRGGEAAVWLANNPDLLAASRGHEPIAGVLVIAGAATFLDPWNRIDAPLATVLAACDGDVTDQTGQFFFEGPRLAPDQTEWAISAWLDRANHNGFNSILPADMITMRDRPDCETLLDVEAQRAWLVDYTSDFLTAIFSSDGQAVKNAKTRLGMDARDPAPDALYGLPGRVAVLPAALDRLTVMIPASEDELVENLLGGPVQADDAATHFCPKGFYSALSLPGSEPCRRNYVTVPGQPAHAVVSWETPDAELRFEVPDGAGNLTGYTALSLRAAVDPASPLNEPGQSQAFSIRITDRAGNSATVQTRPDEPALAFPSGTMQGSDTENADFFTGIVPLTTIRLALSDFSGADLNNIDEIALLFDQTSSGALFLADLELVRPSQ
;
A
#
# COMPACT_ATOMS: atom_id res chain seq x y z
N MET A 1 40.92 -2.52 -47.34
CA MET A 1 41.50 -2.10 -48.65
C MET A 1 41.07 -3.11 -49.71
N LYS A 2 40.21 -2.69 -50.67
CA LYS A 2 39.86 -3.29 -51.98
C LYS A 2 39.31 -4.74 -52.02
N LEU A 3 38.03 -4.93 -52.41
CA LEU A 3 37.49 -5.16 -53.78
C LEU A 3 37.79 -6.61 -54.25
N GLN A 4 36.88 -7.42 -54.84
CA GLN A 4 35.74 -7.16 -55.71
C GLN A 4 35.08 -8.54 -56.01
N ARG A 5 33.76 -8.64 -56.27
CA ARG A 5 33.19 -9.60 -57.25
C ARG A 5 31.70 -9.37 -57.51
N ALA A 6 31.29 -9.78 -58.71
CA ALA A 6 30.27 -9.22 -59.57
C ALA A 6 28.93 -9.99 -59.60
N LEU A 7 27.85 -9.22 -59.84
CA LEU A 7 26.73 -9.38 -60.77
C LEU A 7 25.94 -10.71 -60.91
N PHE A 8 24.65 -10.62 -60.51
CA PHE A 8 23.37 -11.15 -61.05
C PHE A 8 23.29 -12.48 -61.85
N ALA A 9 22.36 -13.35 -61.42
CA ALA A 9 21.36 -13.99 -62.28
C ALA A 9 20.16 -14.49 -61.46
N PHE A 10 18.94 -14.11 -61.86
CA PHE A 10 17.64 -14.54 -61.33
C PHE A 10 17.22 -15.85 -62.02
N VAL A 11 16.76 -16.85 -61.24
CA VAL A 11 15.98 -17.99 -61.76
C VAL A 11 14.81 -18.25 -60.81
N PHE A 12 13.60 -18.12 -61.34
CA PHE A 12 12.35 -18.52 -60.69
C PHE A 12 12.18 -20.04 -60.79
N PHE A 13 11.84 -20.69 -59.68
CA PHE A 13 11.21 -22.00 -59.68
C PHE A 13 9.97 -21.97 -58.79
N SER A 14 8.83 -22.27 -59.40
CA SER A 14 7.51 -22.39 -58.81
C SER A 14 7.38 -23.73 -58.06
N VAL A 15 6.99 -23.66 -56.78
CA VAL A 15 6.50 -24.81 -56.01
C VAL A 15 5.06 -24.53 -55.62
N SER A 16 4.17 -25.36 -56.15
CA SER A 16 2.75 -25.40 -55.85
C SER A 16 2.53 -26.00 -54.46
N LEU A 17 1.95 -25.24 -53.52
CA LEU A 17 1.38 -25.77 -52.29
C LEU A 17 -0.12 -25.99 -52.47
N LEU A 18 -0.56 -27.20 -52.14
CA LEU A 18 -1.95 -27.63 -52.05
C LEU A 18 -2.66 -26.89 -50.91
N ALA A 19 -3.79 -26.28 -51.24
CA ALA A 19 -4.69 -25.62 -50.31
C ALA A 19 -5.50 -26.65 -49.50
N ALA A 20 -5.43 -26.56 -48.17
CA ALA A 20 -6.48 -27.03 -47.28
C ALA A 20 -7.27 -25.80 -46.82
N CYS A 21 -8.57 -25.79 -47.10
CA CYS A 21 -9.49 -24.71 -46.77
C CYS A 21 -9.72 -24.61 -45.26
N SER A 22 -9.24 -23.52 -44.66
CA SER A 22 -9.74 -23.02 -43.38
C SER A 22 -10.75 -21.90 -43.68
N ALA A 23 -11.96 -22.01 -43.16
CA ALA A 23 -12.99 -20.98 -43.31
C ALA A 23 -12.52 -19.64 -42.71
N PRO A 24 -12.89 -18.49 -43.32
CA PRO A 24 -12.55 -17.19 -42.75
C PRO A 24 -13.31 -17.01 -41.43
N LEU A 25 -12.57 -16.67 -40.37
CA LEU A 25 -13.17 -16.16 -39.13
C LEU A 25 -14.01 -14.91 -39.47
N PRO A 26 -15.20 -14.76 -38.88
CA PRO A 26 -15.99 -13.55 -39.08
C PRO A 26 -15.19 -12.33 -38.55
N PRO A 27 -15.37 -11.15 -39.15
CA PRO A 27 -14.75 -9.93 -38.64
C PRO A 27 -15.18 -9.73 -37.18
N ILE A 28 -14.20 -9.49 -36.31
CA ILE A 28 -14.44 -9.04 -34.95
C ILE A 28 -15.19 -7.71 -35.06
N VAL A 29 -16.49 -7.74 -34.80
CA VAL A 29 -17.29 -6.55 -34.59
C VAL A 29 -16.92 -6.04 -33.22
N VAL A 30 -16.06 -5.03 -33.17
CA VAL A 30 -15.88 -4.20 -31.98
C VAL A 30 -17.22 -3.50 -31.76
N VAL A 31 -18.02 -4.05 -30.84
CA VAL A 31 -19.19 -3.35 -30.32
C VAL A 31 -18.65 -2.19 -29.50
N PRO A 32 -18.95 -0.92 -29.83
CA PRO A 32 -18.56 0.19 -28.99
C PRO A 32 -19.20 -0.03 -27.61
N ALA A 33 -18.38 0.01 -26.57
CA ALA A 33 -18.86 0.00 -25.20
C ALA A 33 -19.96 1.05 -25.06
N THR A 34 -21.14 0.61 -24.64
CA THR A 34 -22.23 1.52 -24.30
C THR A 34 -21.73 2.37 -23.14
N PRO A 35 -21.79 3.72 -23.22
CA PRO A 35 -21.41 4.55 -22.10
C PRO A 35 -22.27 4.13 -20.91
N GLY A 36 -21.63 3.71 -19.82
CA GLY A 36 -22.30 3.57 -18.54
C GLY A 36 -22.95 4.91 -18.16
N PRO A 37 -23.94 4.92 -17.26
CA PRO A 37 -24.53 6.16 -16.79
C PRO A 37 -23.39 7.09 -16.35
N SER A 38 -23.31 8.22 -17.04
CA SER A 38 -22.35 9.29 -16.81
C SER A 38 -22.31 9.59 -15.33
N SER A 39 -21.10 9.65 -14.76
CA SER A 39 -20.86 10.44 -13.57
C SER A 39 -21.63 11.75 -13.71
N GLU A 40 -22.39 12.12 -12.69
CA GLU A 40 -22.81 13.52 -12.58
C GLU A 40 -21.55 14.35 -12.79
N ALA A 41 -21.60 15.20 -13.81
CA ALA A 41 -20.50 16.04 -14.20
C ALA A 41 -20.06 16.82 -12.96
N MET A 42 -18.87 16.51 -12.44
CA MET A 42 -18.20 17.42 -11.53
C MET A 42 -18.15 18.77 -12.25
N ASP A 43 -18.75 19.76 -11.61
CA ASP A 43 -18.66 21.15 -12.00
C ASP A 43 -17.20 21.42 -12.42
N THR A 44 -16.99 21.90 -13.64
CA THR A 44 -15.67 22.36 -14.12
C THR A 44 -15.25 23.67 -13.44
N GLY A 45 -15.73 23.88 -12.22
CA GLY A 45 -15.36 24.96 -11.35
C GLY A 45 -13.83 24.98 -11.21
N VAL A 46 -13.30 26.18 -11.19
CA VAL A 46 -11.88 26.39 -10.89
C VAL A 46 -11.64 25.84 -9.49
N LEU A 47 -10.84 24.77 -9.36
CA LEU A 47 -10.50 24.19 -8.05
C LEU A 47 -9.95 25.27 -7.10
N PRO A 48 -10.23 25.18 -5.80
CA PRO A 48 -9.72 26.15 -4.84
C PRO A 48 -8.19 26.23 -4.91
N PRO A 49 -7.61 27.44 -4.94
CA PRO A 49 -6.16 27.57 -5.07
C PRO A 49 -5.47 27.10 -3.79
N SER A 50 -4.34 26.43 -3.96
CA SER A 50 -3.39 26.22 -2.88
C SER A 50 -2.54 27.49 -2.69
N VAL A 51 -2.50 28.01 -1.47
CA VAL A 51 -1.84 29.27 -1.10
C VAL A 51 -0.62 28.97 -0.24
N GLU A 52 0.53 29.57 -0.57
CA GLU A 52 1.67 29.55 0.33
C GLU A 52 1.43 30.50 1.51
N TYR A 53 1.63 30.01 2.73
CA TYR A 53 1.56 30.81 3.94
C TYR A 53 2.93 30.94 4.59
N ASN A 54 3.08 31.96 5.43
CA ASN A 54 4.24 32.14 6.28
C ASN A 54 3.80 32.81 7.59
N LEU A 55 3.84 32.04 8.68
CA LEU A 55 3.46 32.48 10.03
C LEU A 55 4.63 33.16 10.77
N GLY A 56 5.79 33.29 10.13
CA GLY A 56 7.00 33.89 10.66
C GLY A 56 8.07 32.88 11.04
N ASP A 57 9.15 33.40 11.61
CA ASP A 57 10.26 32.62 12.10
C ASP A 57 10.03 32.21 13.57
N ALA A 58 10.45 31.00 13.91
CA ALA A 58 10.38 30.43 15.25
C ALA A 58 11.73 29.80 15.64
N THR A 59 11.83 29.37 16.89
CA THR A 59 12.95 28.58 17.39
C THR A 59 12.40 27.35 18.07
N ILE A 60 12.79 26.17 17.59
CA ILE A 60 12.52 24.90 18.25
C ILE A 60 13.71 24.50 19.13
N VAL A 61 13.43 23.72 20.17
CA VAL A 61 14.43 23.33 21.17
C VAL A 61 14.73 21.84 21.04
N GLN A 62 16.01 21.53 20.89
CA GLN A 62 16.55 20.19 20.85
C GLN A 62 17.19 19.87 22.21
N ASP A 63 16.37 19.46 23.18
CA ASP A 63 16.76 19.36 24.61
C ASP A 63 17.87 18.35 24.90
N ARG A 64 18.15 17.41 23.99
CA ARG A 64 19.30 16.51 24.11
C ARG A 64 20.66 17.23 24.06
N PHE A 65 20.70 18.44 23.50
CA PHE A 65 21.92 19.23 23.46
C PHE A 65 22.04 20.13 24.72
N PRO A 66 23.28 20.32 25.23
CA PRO A 66 23.54 21.28 26.32
C PRO A 66 23.04 22.70 26.02
N GLU A 67 22.74 23.48 27.07
CA GLU A 67 22.20 24.85 26.94
C GLU A 67 23.06 25.78 26.07
N ASP A 68 24.38 25.60 26.08
CA ASP A 68 25.37 26.38 25.33
C ASP A 68 25.69 25.81 23.94
N SER A 69 25.09 24.68 23.56
CA SER A 69 25.29 24.07 22.25
C SER A 69 24.63 24.89 21.14
N ARG A 70 25.37 25.11 20.04
CA ARG A 70 24.82 25.73 18.82
C ARG A 70 23.65 24.98 18.21
N PHE A 71 23.49 23.70 18.55
CA PHE A 71 22.43 22.84 18.02
C PHE A 71 21.15 22.87 18.87
N ARG A 72 21.19 23.41 20.09
CA ARG A 72 20.03 23.35 20.99
C ARG A 72 18.86 24.19 20.47
N ASN A 73 19.12 25.44 20.12
CA ASN A 73 18.10 26.38 19.67
C ASN A 73 18.12 26.45 18.14
N MET A 74 17.23 25.71 17.50
CA MET A 74 17.19 25.59 16.05
C MET A 74 16.21 26.61 15.44
N PRO A 75 16.69 27.55 14.60
CA PRO A 75 15.81 28.46 13.89
C PRO A 75 15.02 27.69 12.83
N VAL A 76 13.73 27.99 12.74
CA VAL A 76 12.81 27.43 11.73
C VAL A 76 11.91 28.51 11.19
N ARG A 77 11.35 28.31 9.98
CA ARG A 77 10.25 29.11 9.46
C ARG A 77 8.98 28.28 9.49
N LEU A 78 7.90 28.89 9.96
CA LEU A 78 6.57 28.27 10.00
C LEU A 78 5.82 28.63 8.72
N ASN A 79 6.29 28.09 7.59
CA ASN A 79 5.68 28.24 6.29
C ASN A 79 5.18 26.91 5.75
N GLY A 80 4.39 26.97 4.69
CA GLY A 80 3.86 25.78 4.06
C GLY A 80 2.86 26.15 2.98
N LEU A 81 2.00 25.18 2.66
CA LEU A 81 0.90 25.34 1.74
C LEU A 81 -0.42 25.06 2.46
N ILE A 82 -1.44 25.86 2.18
CA ILE A 82 -2.80 25.62 2.64
C ILE A 82 -3.79 25.74 1.48
N ALA A 83 -4.79 24.87 1.46
CA ALA A 83 -5.94 25.01 0.58
C ALA A 83 -7.22 24.91 1.42
N ALA A 84 -8.22 25.72 1.08
CA ALA A 84 -9.50 25.76 1.76
C ALA A 84 -10.64 25.75 0.74
N PRO A 85 -11.81 25.17 1.06
CA PRO A 85 -12.95 25.18 0.14
C PRO A 85 -13.33 26.61 -0.25
N SER A 86 -13.69 26.82 -1.53
CA SER A 86 -14.18 28.11 -2.01
C SER A 86 -15.65 28.35 -1.64
N GLU A 87 -16.40 27.28 -1.39
CA GLU A 87 -17.81 27.28 -1.05
C GLU A 87 -18.07 26.50 0.25
N GLY A 88 -19.25 26.69 0.83
CA GLY A 88 -19.66 26.07 2.09
C GLY A 88 -19.14 26.81 3.34
N GLU A 89 -19.95 26.78 4.39
CA GLU A 89 -19.70 27.51 5.65
C GLU A 89 -18.78 26.74 6.61
N GLY A 90 -18.57 25.43 6.39
CA GLY A 90 -17.80 24.57 7.30
C GLY A 90 -18.57 24.22 8.60
N PRO A 91 -17.87 23.81 9.67
CA PRO A 91 -16.43 23.57 9.71
C PRO A 91 -16.08 22.27 8.95
N PHE A 92 -14.98 22.30 8.21
CA PHE A 92 -14.50 21.23 7.35
C PHE A 92 -13.43 20.38 8.06
N PRO A 93 -13.38 19.05 7.83
CA PRO A 93 -12.27 18.24 8.33
C PRO A 93 -10.91 18.76 7.85
N VAL A 94 -9.89 18.53 8.65
CA VAL A 94 -8.51 18.94 8.37
C VAL A 94 -7.71 17.75 7.85
N VAL A 95 -7.00 17.95 6.75
CA VAL A 95 -6.06 16.99 6.19
C VAL A 95 -4.65 17.59 6.27
N VAL A 96 -3.73 16.91 6.94
CA VAL A 96 -2.33 17.34 7.02
C VAL A 96 -1.48 16.45 6.11
N ILE A 97 -0.68 17.04 5.22
CA ILE A 97 0.22 16.30 4.32
C ILE A 97 1.68 16.54 4.74
N LEU A 98 2.33 15.49 5.25
CA LEU A 98 3.74 15.48 5.64
C LEU A 98 4.60 15.02 4.47
N HIS A 99 5.50 15.87 3.99
CA HIS A 99 6.39 15.51 2.89
C HIS A 99 7.53 14.57 3.32
N GLY A 100 8.17 13.92 2.33
CA GLY A 100 9.29 13.01 2.56
C GLY A 100 10.61 13.68 2.94
N THR A 101 11.62 12.84 3.13
CA THR A 101 12.98 13.26 3.45
C THR A 101 13.74 13.65 2.20
N HIS A 102 13.85 14.95 1.97
CA HIS A 102 14.73 15.52 0.95
C HIS A 102 15.49 16.70 1.55
N PRO A 103 16.68 17.06 1.01
CA PRO A 103 17.39 18.26 1.44
C PRO A 103 16.47 19.48 1.39
N GLY A 104 16.38 20.21 2.51
CA GLY A 104 15.66 21.49 2.55
C GLY A 104 16.54 22.64 2.06
N CYS A 105 17.84 22.55 2.30
CA CYS A 105 18.82 23.55 1.91
C CYS A 105 19.83 22.98 0.90
N PRO A 106 20.58 23.84 0.18
CA PRO A 106 21.67 23.40 -0.67
C PRO A 106 22.65 22.49 0.09
N VAL A 107 22.93 21.34 -0.51
CA VAL A 107 23.89 20.36 0.00
C VAL A 107 25.33 20.78 -0.32
N ASP A 108 26.25 20.52 0.60
CA ASP A 108 27.68 20.70 0.35
C ASP A 108 28.33 19.47 -0.31
N ASP A 109 29.65 19.51 -0.52
CA ASP A 109 30.42 18.42 -1.12
C ASP A 109 30.35 17.10 -0.31
N MET A 110 29.93 17.16 0.95
CA MET A 110 29.75 16.00 1.83
C MET A 110 28.30 15.50 1.86
N GLY A 111 27.40 16.10 1.06
CA GLY A 111 25.99 15.76 1.02
C GLY A 111 25.18 16.26 2.21
N VAL A 112 25.71 17.21 2.99
CA VAL A 112 25.01 17.78 4.15
C VAL A 112 24.31 19.08 3.76
N ASP A 113 23.02 19.18 4.02
CA ASP A 113 22.23 20.37 3.77
C ASP A 113 22.51 21.46 4.82
N ARG A 114 22.87 22.67 4.39
CA ARG A 114 23.34 23.74 5.31
C ARG A 114 22.17 24.53 5.90
N TRP A 115 21.54 23.98 6.94
CA TRP A 115 20.44 24.63 7.66
C TRP A 115 20.91 25.64 8.73
N PRO A 116 20.22 26.79 8.88
CA PRO A 116 19.23 27.34 7.96
C PRO A 116 19.91 27.98 6.74
N CYS A 117 19.23 27.95 5.60
CA CYS A 117 19.63 28.65 4.38
C CYS A 117 18.75 29.87 4.13
N ASP A 118 19.10 30.67 3.11
CA ASP A 118 18.24 31.77 2.67
C ASP A 118 16.89 31.24 2.15
N PRO A 119 15.75 31.87 2.51
CA PRO A 119 14.42 31.50 2.02
C PRO A 119 14.33 31.25 0.51
N GLY A 120 15.04 32.05 -0.29
CA GLY A 120 14.97 32.00 -1.75
C GLY A 120 15.65 30.77 -2.36
N VAL A 121 16.46 30.04 -1.59
CA VAL A 121 17.14 28.82 -2.03
C VAL A 121 16.68 27.57 -1.28
N GLU A 122 15.74 27.72 -0.34
CA GLU A 122 15.15 26.58 0.37
C GLU A 122 14.26 25.79 -0.59
N GLN A 123 14.47 24.47 -0.64
CA GLN A 123 13.63 23.57 -1.42
C GLN A 123 12.26 23.43 -0.74
N ARG A 124 11.21 23.81 -1.46
CA ARG A 124 9.84 23.82 -0.95
C ARG A 124 9.19 22.43 -1.04
N ASN A 125 9.76 21.42 -0.38
CA ASN A 125 9.33 20.02 -0.46
C ASN A 125 7.82 19.81 -0.25
N TYR A 126 7.19 20.64 0.60
CA TYR A 126 5.75 20.69 0.83
C TYR A 126 4.91 21.15 -0.39
N SER A 127 5.42 22.04 -1.25
CA SER A 127 4.66 22.62 -2.37
C SER A 127 4.35 21.61 -3.47
N GLY A 128 5.08 20.48 -3.48
CA GLY A 128 4.85 19.36 -4.37
C GLY A 128 3.45 18.75 -4.33
N PHE A 129 2.74 18.93 -3.22
CA PHE A 129 1.38 18.43 -3.00
C PHE A 129 0.29 19.45 -3.32
N ALA A 130 0.62 20.56 -3.99
CA ALA A 130 -0.36 21.60 -4.30
C ALA A 130 -1.55 21.12 -5.13
N TYR A 131 -1.32 20.15 -6.04
CA TYR A 131 -2.40 19.54 -6.83
C TYR A 131 -3.37 18.76 -5.93
N LEU A 132 -2.84 17.99 -4.96
CA LEU A 132 -3.64 17.19 -4.03
C LEU A 132 -4.39 18.09 -3.07
N ALA A 133 -3.72 19.10 -2.50
CA ALA A 133 -4.35 20.07 -1.60
C ALA A 133 -5.50 20.82 -2.28
N SER A 134 -5.32 21.27 -3.52
CA SER A 134 -6.35 21.97 -4.30
C SER A 134 -7.54 21.06 -4.61
N ALA A 135 -7.29 19.81 -5.03
CA ALA A 135 -8.34 18.85 -5.33
C ALA A 135 -9.17 18.49 -4.09
N LEU A 136 -8.52 18.22 -2.96
CA LEU A 136 -9.20 17.90 -1.71
C LEU A 136 -9.94 19.12 -1.12
N ALA A 137 -9.41 20.33 -1.26
CA ALA A 137 -10.16 21.53 -0.89
C ALA A 137 -11.45 21.69 -1.70
N GLY A 138 -11.43 21.32 -2.99
CA GLY A 138 -12.64 21.25 -3.83
C GLY A 138 -13.69 20.24 -3.34
N GLN A 139 -13.28 19.29 -2.48
CA GLN A 139 -14.15 18.26 -1.89
C GLN A 139 -14.59 18.58 -0.45
N GLY A 140 -14.28 19.78 0.05
CA GLY A 140 -14.72 20.19 1.40
C GLY A 140 -13.74 19.84 2.51
N TYR A 141 -12.43 19.85 2.25
CA TYR A 141 -11.39 19.68 3.28
C TYR A 141 -10.53 20.95 3.43
N ILE A 142 -10.13 21.29 4.65
CA ILE A 142 -9.00 22.21 4.85
C ILE A 142 -7.73 21.38 4.77
N VAL A 143 -6.83 21.70 3.83
CA VAL A 143 -5.61 20.92 3.61
C VAL A 143 -4.39 21.74 3.97
N LEU A 144 -3.56 21.23 4.87
CA LEU A 144 -2.32 21.85 5.32
C LEU A 144 -1.12 20.97 4.95
N ALA A 145 -0.19 21.48 4.15
CA ALA A 145 1.10 20.84 3.90
C ALA A 145 2.21 21.70 4.51
N PRO A 146 2.59 21.45 5.78
CA PRO A 146 3.61 22.25 6.47
C PRO A 146 5.01 21.99 5.92
N ASN A 147 5.87 23.01 5.99
CA ASN A 147 7.31 22.82 5.80
C ASN A 147 7.89 22.06 7.00
N ILE A 148 8.32 20.83 6.76
CA ILE A 148 8.98 19.98 7.77
C ILE A 148 10.42 19.66 7.39
N ASN A 149 11.05 20.47 6.51
CA ASN A 149 12.46 20.32 6.14
C ASN A 149 13.39 20.22 7.36
N ALA A 150 13.08 20.96 8.43
CA ALA A 150 13.83 20.95 9.69
C ALA A 150 13.90 19.57 10.35
N GLU A 151 12.91 18.68 10.15
CA GLU A 151 12.89 17.35 10.75
C GLU A 151 14.09 16.51 10.28
N ASN A 152 14.41 16.59 8.98
CA ASN A 152 15.33 15.66 8.36
C ASN A 152 16.75 16.21 8.12
N THR A 153 16.97 17.51 8.34
CA THR A 153 18.28 18.13 8.08
C THR A 153 19.37 17.62 9.01
N PHE A 154 20.56 17.34 8.44
CA PHE A 154 21.78 17.06 9.19
C PHE A 154 22.59 18.34 9.47
N GLY A 155 22.25 19.46 8.80
CA GLY A 155 22.92 20.74 8.95
C GLY A 155 22.87 21.36 10.35
N PHE A 156 21.90 20.94 11.16
CA PHE A 156 21.66 21.46 12.49
C PHE A 156 21.72 20.37 13.58
N GLY A 157 22.68 19.45 13.41
CA GLY A 157 22.86 18.28 14.28
C GLY A 157 22.09 17.07 13.74
N GLU A 158 22.53 15.87 14.12
CA GLU A 158 21.90 14.62 13.71
C GLU A 158 20.42 14.61 14.13
N PRO A 159 19.47 14.41 13.19
CA PRO A 159 18.05 14.44 13.51
C PRO A 159 17.68 13.25 14.41
N VAL A 160 16.80 13.49 15.38
CA VAL A 160 16.13 12.46 16.17
C VAL A 160 14.67 12.48 15.76
N ALA A 161 14.17 11.34 15.30
CA ALA A 161 12.82 11.22 14.76
C ALA A 161 11.77 11.82 15.71
N GLY A 162 10.95 12.72 15.17
CA GLY A 162 9.80 13.31 15.86
C GLY A 162 10.12 14.52 16.75
N GLU A 163 11.35 14.66 17.26
CA GLU A 163 11.72 15.71 18.22
C GLU A 163 11.50 17.12 17.63
N ARG A 164 11.84 17.32 16.35
CA ARG A 164 11.68 18.61 15.67
C ARG A 164 10.29 18.72 15.04
N LEU A 165 9.82 17.65 14.40
CA LEU A 165 8.52 17.56 13.74
C LEU A 165 7.38 17.98 14.67
N VAL A 166 7.30 17.43 15.89
CA VAL A 166 6.20 17.72 16.80
C VAL A 166 6.12 19.21 17.09
N GLN A 167 7.25 19.87 17.37
CA GLN A 167 7.27 21.30 17.66
C GLN A 167 6.85 22.15 16.45
N VAL A 168 7.37 21.83 15.26
CA VAL A 168 7.06 22.56 14.02
C VAL A 168 5.58 22.38 13.63
N LEU A 169 5.06 21.16 13.76
CA LEU A 169 3.67 20.85 13.42
C LEU A 169 2.70 21.45 14.44
N ASP A 170 2.96 21.29 15.74
CA ASP A 170 2.12 21.79 16.82
C ASP A 170 1.96 23.32 16.75
N MET A 171 3.04 24.09 16.55
CA MET A 171 2.94 25.55 16.38
C MET A 171 2.04 25.95 15.20
N GLN A 172 2.07 25.19 14.10
CA GLN A 172 1.25 25.47 12.91
C GLN A 172 -0.22 25.04 13.11
N LEU A 173 -0.47 23.92 13.79
CA LEU A 173 -1.82 23.50 14.16
C LEU A 173 -2.46 24.45 15.18
N GLN A 174 -1.69 24.98 16.13
CA GLN A 174 -2.15 26.02 17.06
C GLN A 174 -2.55 27.30 16.31
N ALA A 175 -1.73 27.75 15.36
CA ALA A 175 -2.08 28.90 14.53
C ALA A 175 -3.34 28.64 13.68
N LEU A 176 -3.51 27.42 13.14
CA LEU A 176 -4.71 27.04 12.40
C LEU A 176 -5.95 27.05 13.31
N ALA A 177 -5.83 26.54 14.54
CA ALA A 177 -6.90 26.57 15.53
C ALA A 177 -7.27 28.01 15.93
N GLU A 178 -6.27 28.88 16.14
CA GLU A 178 -6.50 30.30 16.43
C GLU A 178 -7.20 31.01 15.27
N ALA A 179 -6.74 30.81 14.04
CA ALA A 179 -7.36 31.37 12.84
C ALA A 179 -8.82 30.87 12.68
N SER A 180 -9.06 29.58 12.95
CA SER A 180 -10.40 28.99 12.93
C SER A 180 -11.31 29.57 14.01
N ALA A 181 -10.78 29.88 15.19
CA ALA A 181 -11.52 30.55 16.26
C ALA A 181 -11.80 32.04 15.99
N GLY A 182 -11.40 32.59 14.83
CA GLY A 182 -11.55 33.99 14.47
C GLY A 182 -10.46 34.91 15.05
N GLY A 183 -9.35 34.33 15.51
CA GLY A 183 -8.16 35.06 15.99
C GLY A 183 -7.24 35.50 14.86
N VAL A 184 -5.93 35.57 15.14
CA VAL A 184 -4.93 35.95 14.13
C VAL A 184 -4.90 34.93 13.00
N ASN A 185 -4.99 35.41 11.75
CA ASN A 185 -4.95 34.56 10.56
C ASN A 185 -3.80 34.99 9.63
N GLY A 186 -2.75 34.19 9.59
CA GLY A 186 -1.58 34.36 8.70
C GLY A 186 -1.56 33.44 7.48
N PHE A 187 -2.62 32.66 7.24
CA PHE A 187 -2.64 31.60 6.23
C PHE A 187 -2.97 32.08 4.81
N GLY A 188 -3.43 33.32 4.66
CA GLY A 188 -3.78 33.88 3.35
C GLY A 188 -5.10 33.35 2.76
N VAL A 189 -5.86 32.55 3.52
CA VAL A 189 -7.20 32.06 3.19
C VAL A 189 -8.16 32.36 4.34
N ASP A 190 -9.46 32.49 4.06
CA ASP A 190 -10.45 32.67 5.12
C ASP A 190 -10.65 31.36 5.89
N LEU A 191 -10.51 31.44 7.22
CA LEU A 191 -10.52 30.28 8.13
C LEU A 191 -11.51 30.42 9.27
N ALA A 192 -12.08 31.60 9.54
CA ALA A 192 -12.91 31.82 10.72
C ALA A 192 -14.15 30.91 10.70
N GLY A 193 -14.23 29.98 11.64
CA GLY A 193 -15.28 28.95 11.74
C GLY A 193 -15.17 27.80 10.74
N ARG A 194 -14.08 27.71 9.97
CA ARG A 194 -14.00 26.81 8.80
C ARG A 194 -13.17 25.56 9.01
N ALA A 195 -12.20 25.52 9.92
CA ALA A 195 -11.38 24.33 10.16
C ALA A 195 -11.85 23.57 11.41
N ASP A 196 -12.20 22.30 11.24
CA ASP A 196 -12.54 21.36 12.30
C ASP A 196 -11.35 20.47 12.63
N LEU A 197 -10.51 20.90 13.56
CA LEU A 197 -9.34 20.11 13.89
C LEU A 197 -9.69 18.88 14.76
N SER A 198 -10.93 18.73 15.24
CA SER A 198 -11.39 17.48 15.87
C SER A 198 -11.61 16.36 14.86
N ARG A 199 -11.69 16.68 13.56
CA ARG A 199 -11.76 15.71 12.46
C ARG A 199 -10.51 15.84 11.60
N MET A 200 -9.42 15.22 12.05
CA MET A 200 -8.12 15.33 11.38
C MET A 200 -7.66 14.00 10.79
N ALA A 201 -7.20 14.01 9.54
CA ALA A 201 -6.51 12.90 8.89
C ALA A 201 -5.05 13.29 8.58
N LEU A 202 -4.14 12.32 8.68
CA LEU A 202 -2.72 12.52 8.41
C LEU A 202 -2.32 11.76 7.14
N LEU A 203 -1.76 12.47 6.18
CA LEU A 203 -1.17 11.95 4.96
C LEU A 203 0.33 12.12 5.04
N GLY A 204 1.09 11.17 4.52
CA GLY A 204 2.54 11.28 4.55
C GLY A 204 3.23 10.57 3.40
N HIS A 205 4.15 11.26 2.73
CA HIS A 205 4.99 10.70 1.66
C HIS A 205 6.35 10.24 2.19
N SER A 206 6.86 9.09 1.75
CA SER A 206 8.17 8.58 2.17
C SER A 206 8.27 8.48 3.70
N ARG A 207 9.30 9.06 4.34
CA ARG A 207 9.39 9.13 5.81
C ARG A 207 8.29 9.99 6.46
N GLY A 208 7.66 10.90 5.72
CA GLY A 208 6.46 11.60 6.18
C GLY A 208 5.30 10.66 6.47
N GLY A 209 5.23 9.51 5.77
CA GLY A 209 4.27 8.45 6.03
C GLY A 209 4.50 7.75 7.38
N GLU A 210 5.75 7.45 7.69
CA GLU A 210 6.13 6.91 9.01
C GLU A 210 5.81 7.91 10.13
N ALA A 211 6.11 9.18 9.91
CA ALA A 211 5.76 10.25 10.85
C ALA A 211 4.23 10.35 11.07
N ALA A 212 3.42 10.21 10.03
CA ALA A 212 1.96 10.22 10.14
C ALA A 212 1.44 9.05 10.99
N VAL A 213 1.99 7.84 10.79
CA VAL A 213 1.66 6.66 11.61
C VAL A 213 2.08 6.88 13.07
N TRP A 214 3.29 7.41 13.29
CA TRP A 214 3.78 7.68 14.64
C TRP A 214 2.88 8.67 15.39
N LEU A 215 2.50 9.78 14.74
CA LEU A 215 1.62 10.79 15.33
C LEU A 215 0.22 10.24 15.63
N ALA A 216 -0.33 9.40 14.76
CA ALA A 216 -1.64 8.78 14.99
C ALA A 216 -1.65 7.86 16.22
N ASN A 217 -0.56 7.13 16.46
CA ASN A 217 -0.40 6.28 17.65
C ASN A 217 0.02 7.05 18.91
N ASN A 218 0.39 8.33 18.77
CA ASN A 218 0.85 9.17 19.89
C ASN A 218 0.13 10.53 19.88
N PRO A 219 -1.22 10.55 19.97
CA PRO A 219 -2.01 11.78 19.82
C PRO A 219 -1.68 12.84 20.88
N ASP A 220 -1.22 12.43 22.07
CA ASP A 220 -0.79 13.33 23.14
C ASP A 220 0.36 14.26 22.74
N LEU A 221 1.16 13.89 21.72
CA LEU A 221 2.24 14.74 21.20
C LEU A 221 1.73 15.99 20.49
N LEU A 222 0.50 15.93 19.96
CA LEU A 222 -0.17 17.06 19.32
C LEU A 222 -1.13 17.77 20.29
N ALA A 223 -1.18 17.37 21.56
CA ALA A 223 -2.16 17.88 22.53
C ALA A 223 -1.91 19.33 23.02
N ALA A 224 -0.80 19.96 22.62
CA ALA A 224 -0.57 21.38 22.91
C ALA A 224 -1.51 22.30 22.08
N SER A 225 -2.04 21.85 20.93
CA SER A 225 -3.25 22.40 20.31
C SER A 225 -4.50 21.80 20.96
N ARG A 226 -5.21 22.59 21.78
CA ARG A 226 -6.42 22.11 22.49
C ARG A 226 -7.53 21.72 21.50
N GLY A 227 -8.04 20.49 21.58
CA GLY A 227 -9.35 20.10 21.03
C GLY A 227 -9.37 19.04 19.93
N HIS A 228 -8.29 18.29 19.71
CA HIS A 228 -8.29 17.19 18.73
C HIS A 228 -8.78 15.89 19.36
N GLU A 229 -9.71 15.22 18.68
CA GLU A 229 -10.03 13.80 18.90
C GLU A 229 -8.90 12.93 18.32
N PRO A 230 -8.92 11.59 18.50
CA PRO A 230 -7.99 10.71 17.80
C PRO A 230 -7.94 10.98 16.29
N ILE A 231 -6.78 10.74 15.67
CA ILE A 231 -6.62 10.87 14.22
C ILE A 231 -7.63 9.96 13.52
N ALA A 232 -8.45 10.52 12.64
CA ALA A 232 -9.56 9.82 11.99
C ALA A 232 -9.09 8.82 10.93
N GLY A 233 -7.86 8.97 10.43
CA GLY A 233 -7.25 8.04 9.49
C GLY A 233 -5.86 8.49 9.05
N VAL A 234 -5.06 7.51 8.61
CA VAL A 234 -3.71 7.72 8.09
C VAL A 234 -3.60 7.20 6.65
N LEU A 235 -3.05 8.00 5.75
CA LEU A 235 -2.68 7.57 4.40
C LEU A 235 -1.17 7.72 4.17
N VAL A 236 -0.50 6.59 3.99
CA VAL A 236 0.93 6.50 3.70
C VAL A 236 1.13 6.44 2.19
N ILE A 237 1.99 7.28 1.63
CA ILE A 237 2.24 7.40 0.19
C ILE A 237 3.71 7.06 -0.06
N ALA A 238 3.99 5.95 -0.73
CA ALA A 238 5.35 5.45 -0.98
C ALA A 238 6.20 5.49 0.31
N GLY A 239 5.68 4.92 1.40
CA GLY A 239 6.25 5.07 2.74
C GLY A 239 7.65 4.46 2.90
N ALA A 240 8.44 5.03 3.81
CA ALA A 240 9.73 4.49 4.24
C ALA A 240 9.70 4.23 5.75
N ALA A 241 9.98 3.01 6.20
CA ALA A 241 10.08 2.69 7.63
C ALA A 241 11.54 2.76 8.10
N THR A 242 11.84 3.66 9.03
CA THR A 242 13.21 4.00 9.43
C THR A 242 13.43 4.07 10.94
N PHE A 243 12.40 4.31 11.75
CA PHE A 243 12.54 4.46 13.20
C PHE A 243 11.41 3.84 14.02
N LEU A 244 10.21 3.69 13.46
CA LEU A 244 9.11 3.02 14.15
C LEU A 244 9.40 1.53 14.29
N ASP A 245 8.92 0.93 15.38
CA ASP A 245 8.73 -0.51 15.39
C ASP A 245 7.60 -0.83 14.40
N PRO A 246 7.90 -1.50 13.27
CA PRO A 246 6.92 -1.78 12.24
C PRO A 246 5.84 -2.78 12.68
N TRP A 247 6.00 -3.44 13.83
CA TRP A 247 5.17 -4.57 14.26
C TRP A 247 4.17 -4.23 15.35
N ASN A 248 3.54 -3.07 15.24
CA ASN A 248 2.58 -2.60 16.22
C ASN A 248 1.21 -2.35 15.60
N ARG A 249 0.18 -2.31 16.44
CA ARG A 249 -1.16 -1.88 16.02
C ARG A 249 -1.17 -0.40 15.63
N ILE A 250 -2.20 0.00 14.91
CA ILE A 250 -2.51 1.40 14.61
C ILE A 250 -3.93 1.70 15.09
N ASP A 251 -4.05 2.76 15.88
CA ASP A 251 -5.31 3.16 16.55
C ASP A 251 -6.24 3.97 15.64
N ALA A 252 -6.03 3.92 14.32
CA ALA A 252 -6.81 4.61 13.30
C ALA A 252 -6.90 3.77 12.01
N PRO A 253 -7.94 3.96 11.18
CA PRO A 253 -7.98 3.46 9.81
C PRO A 253 -6.73 3.80 9.01
N LEU A 254 -6.15 2.82 8.33
CA LEU A 254 -4.93 2.99 7.54
C LEU A 254 -5.14 2.65 6.07
N ALA A 255 -4.63 3.51 5.19
CA ALA A 255 -4.32 3.14 3.81
C ALA A 255 -2.83 3.35 3.53
N THR A 256 -2.20 2.47 2.76
CA THR A 256 -0.85 2.67 2.23
C THR A 256 -0.83 2.47 0.72
N VAL A 257 -0.15 3.36 0.01
CA VAL A 257 0.08 3.30 -1.43
C VAL A 257 1.55 2.98 -1.64
N LEU A 258 1.83 1.87 -2.33
CA LEU A 258 3.16 1.44 -2.68
C LEU A 258 3.38 1.62 -4.18
N ALA A 259 4.43 2.34 -4.54
CA ALA A 259 4.86 2.44 -5.93
C ALA A 259 5.55 1.13 -6.30
N ALA A 260 5.02 0.39 -7.28
CA ALA A 260 5.59 -0.91 -7.64
C ALA A 260 7.03 -0.82 -8.17
N CYS A 261 7.39 0.33 -8.72
CA CYS A 261 8.71 0.67 -9.26
C CYS A 261 9.40 1.77 -8.45
N ASP A 262 9.17 1.79 -7.14
CA ASP A 262 9.82 2.68 -6.18
C ASP A 262 11.35 2.52 -6.22
N GLY A 263 12.05 3.57 -6.64
CA GLY A 263 13.52 3.60 -6.75
C GLY A 263 14.24 4.23 -5.57
N ASP A 264 13.51 4.79 -4.60
CA ASP A 264 14.11 5.37 -3.38
C ASP A 264 14.01 4.39 -2.20
N VAL A 265 12.93 3.61 -2.14
CA VAL A 265 12.61 2.57 -1.17
C VAL A 265 12.35 1.26 -1.90
N THR A 266 13.43 0.69 -2.45
CA THR A 266 13.40 -0.43 -3.39
C THR A 266 12.84 -1.74 -2.84
N ASP A 267 12.83 -1.89 -1.52
CA ASP A 267 12.26 -3.02 -0.79
C ASP A 267 10.81 -2.78 -0.32
N GLN A 268 10.25 -1.61 -0.61
CA GLN A 268 8.90 -1.19 -0.27
C GLN A 268 8.57 -1.34 1.22
N THR A 269 9.49 -0.89 2.08
CA THR A 269 9.31 -0.89 3.55
C THR A 269 8.03 -0.18 4.03
N GLY A 270 7.41 0.69 3.23
CA GLY A 270 6.07 1.22 3.54
C GLY A 270 5.00 0.15 3.81
N GLN A 271 5.19 -1.09 3.32
CA GLN A 271 4.29 -2.22 3.62
C GLN A 271 4.30 -2.62 5.09
N PHE A 272 5.36 -2.30 5.85
CA PHE A 272 5.42 -2.58 7.28
C PHE A 272 4.22 -2.00 8.04
N PHE A 273 3.75 -0.81 7.66
CA PHE A 273 2.62 -0.16 8.32
C PHE A 273 1.29 -0.92 8.13
N PHE A 274 1.19 -1.77 7.11
CA PHE A 274 0.05 -2.69 6.96
C PHE A 274 0.29 -4.01 7.72
N GLU A 275 1.49 -4.58 7.62
CA GLU A 275 1.80 -5.89 8.20
C GLU A 275 1.86 -5.87 9.73
N GLY A 276 2.21 -4.74 10.34
CA GLY A 276 2.15 -4.53 11.78
C GLY A 276 0.76 -4.74 12.36
N PRO A 277 -0.25 -3.94 11.95
CA PRO A 277 -1.66 -4.11 12.31
C PRO A 277 -2.18 -5.53 12.09
N ARG A 278 -1.79 -6.18 11.00
CA ARG A 278 -2.23 -7.55 10.75
C ARG A 278 -1.71 -8.54 11.78
N LEU A 279 -0.43 -8.42 12.16
CA LEU A 279 0.21 -9.32 13.12
C LEU A 279 -0.08 -8.91 14.58
N ALA A 280 -0.74 -7.77 14.80
CA ALA A 280 -1.09 -7.29 16.13
C ALA A 280 -2.44 -7.92 16.57
N PRO A 281 -2.46 -8.74 17.64
CA PRO A 281 -3.67 -9.44 18.08
C PRO A 281 -4.75 -8.51 18.62
N ASP A 282 -4.39 -7.27 18.97
CA ASP A 282 -5.27 -6.23 19.50
C ASP A 282 -5.61 -5.14 18.46
N GLN A 283 -5.27 -5.33 17.19
CA GLN A 283 -5.69 -4.45 16.11
C GLN A 283 -7.21 -4.52 15.93
N THR A 284 -7.87 -3.36 15.92
CA THR A 284 -9.33 -3.24 15.77
C THR A 284 -9.73 -2.55 14.47
N GLU A 285 -9.04 -1.47 14.13
CA GLU A 285 -9.28 -0.68 12.91
C GLU A 285 -8.87 -1.44 11.65
N TRP A 286 -9.48 -1.07 10.53
CA TRP A 286 -9.16 -1.65 9.22
C TRP A 286 -7.88 -1.04 8.63
N ALA A 287 -7.20 -1.84 7.79
CA ALA A 287 -6.05 -1.39 7.01
C ALA A 287 -6.16 -1.86 5.55
N ILE A 288 -5.60 -1.09 4.62
CA ILE A 288 -5.45 -1.48 3.22
C ILE A 288 -4.08 -1.07 2.69
N SER A 289 -3.47 -1.94 1.88
CA SER A 289 -2.28 -1.62 1.08
C SER A 289 -2.63 -1.74 -0.39
N ALA A 290 -2.26 -0.74 -1.19
CA ALA A 290 -2.47 -0.70 -2.62
C ALA A 290 -1.13 -0.57 -3.34
N TRP A 291 -0.81 -1.52 -4.22
CA TRP A 291 0.31 -1.44 -5.14
C TRP A 291 -0.17 -0.82 -6.44
N LEU A 292 0.41 0.33 -6.79
CA LEU A 292 0.19 0.97 -8.09
C LEU A 292 1.30 0.53 -9.04
N ASP A 293 0.93 -0.25 -10.06
CA ASP A 293 1.90 -0.78 -11.01
C ASP A 293 2.57 0.37 -11.79
N ARG A 294 3.87 0.23 -12.03
CA ARG A 294 4.71 1.18 -12.79
C ARG A 294 4.84 2.57 -12.18
N ALA A 295 4.19 2.86 -11.06
CA ALA A 295 4.43 4.08 -10.31
C ALA A 295 5.82 4.08 -9.68
N ASN A 296 6.43 5.26 -9.60
CA ASN A 296 7.72 5.48 -8.95
C ASN A 296 7.55 6.31 -7.66
N HIS A 297 8.61 6.43 -6.86
CA HIS A 297 8.57 7.06 -5.54
C HIS A 297 8.24 8.56 -5.61
N ASN A 298 9.01 9.28 -6.43
CA ASN A 298 8.98 10.74 -6.47
C ASN A 298 7.85 11.30 -7.33
N GLY A 299 7.22 10.49 -8.17
CA GLY A 299 6.11 10.86 -9.04
C GLY A 299 4.90 11.41 -8.29
N PHE A 300 4.72 11.05 -7.02
CA PHE A 300 3.65 11.60 -6.17
C PHE A 300 3.88 13.07 -5.76
N ASN A 301 5.11 13.58 -5.84
CA ASN A 301 5.43 14.97 -5.54
C ASN A 301 5.77 15.74 -6.83
N SER A 302 5.17 16.91 -7.04
CA SER A 302 5.32 17.63 -8.33
C SER A 302 6.66 18.31 -8.55
N ILE A 303 7.51 18.42 -7.52
CA ILE A 303 8.77 19.17 -7.60
C ILE A 303 10.01 18.30 -7.37
N LEU A 304 9.84 17.04 -6.96
CA LEU A 304 10.97 16.15 -6.75
C LEU A 304 11.55 15.68 -8.09
N PRO A 305 12.87 15.42 -8.13
CA PRO A 305 13.50 14.82 -9.30
C PRO A 305 13.06 13.36 -9.46
N ALA A 306 13.57 12.69 -10.50
CA ALA A 306 13.44 11.24 -10.60
C ALA A 306 14.07 10.52 -9.41
N ASP A 307 13.58 9.31 -9.14
CA ASP A 307 14.10 8.40 -8.11
C ASP A 307 15.62 8.18 -8.21
N MET A 308 16.24 7.92 -7.06
CA MET A 308 17.67 7.69 -6.89
C MET A 308 18.15 6.48 -7.70
N ILE A 309 17.33 5.44 -7.79
CA ILE A 309 17.61 4.22 -8.54
C ILE A 309 16.57 4.05 -9.64
N THR A 310 17.04 3.82 -10.87
CA THR A 310 16.16 3.36 -11.95
C THR A 310 16.17 1.83 -12.00
N MET A 311 15.00 1.21 -11.82
CA MET A 311 14.80 -0.25 -11.81
C MET A 311 14.88 -0.87 -13.22
N ARG A 312 16.02 -0.73 -13.91
CA ARG A 312 16.19 -1.13 -15.33
C ARG A 312 16.18 -2.64 -15.57
N ASP A 313 16.46 -3.38 -14.52
CA ASP A 313 16.55 -4.83 -14.44
C ASP A 313 15.19 -5.47 -14.09
N ARG A 314 14.14 -4.65 -14.04
CA ARG A 314 12.74 -5.05 -13.86
C ARG A 314 11.92 -4.78 -15.12
N PRO A 315 11.45 -5.82 -15.84
CA PRO A 315 10.67 -5.65 -17.07
C PRO A 315 9.41 -4.80 -16.86
N ASP A 316 8.74 -4.97 -15.73
CA ASP A 316 7.57 -4.21 -15.31
C ASP A 316 7.89 -2.73 -14.98
N CYS A 317 9.15 -2.37 -14.81
CA CYS A 317 9.59 -1.00 -14.53
C CYS A 317 10.36 -0.33 -15.68
N GLU A 318 10.48 -1.00 -16.84
CA GLU A 318 11.13 -0.43 -18.03
C GLU A 318 10.45 0.86 -18.51
N THR A 319 9.11 0.89 -18.43
CA THR A 319 8.30 2.06 -18.76
C THR A 319 7.46 2.45 -17.55
N LEU A 320 7.86 3.51 -16.88
CA LEU A 320 7.15 4.05 -15.73
C LEU A 320 5.80 4.66 -16.14
N LEU A 321 4.90 4.72 -15.17
CA LEU A 321 3.63 5.43 -15.29
C LEU A 321 3.89 6.92 -15.52
N ASP A 322 3.06 7.55 -16.34
CA ASP A 322 3.06 9.00 -16.52
C ASP A 322 2.77 9.70 -15.18
N VAL A 323 3.56 10.71 -14.82
CA VAL A 323 3.51 11.28 -13.46
C VAL A 323 2.22 12.07 -13.21
N GLU A 324 1.62 12.64 -14.25
CA GLU A 324 0.30 13.28 -14.16
C GLU A 324 -0.79 12.24 -13.93
N ALA A 325 -0.73 11.10 -14.62
CA ALA A 325 -1.65 9.97 -14.37
C ALA A 325 -1.48 9.39 -12.95
N GLN A 326 -0.24 9.23 -12.46
CA GLN A 326 0.05 8.78 -11.09
C GLN A 326 -0.54 9.72 -10.04
N ARG A 327 -0.43 11.05 -10.25
CA ARG A 327 -0.98 12.06 -9.36
C ARG A 327 -2.50 12.13 -9.41
N ALA A 328 -3.09 11.99 -10.60
CA ALA A 328 -4.55 11.91 -10.75
C ALA A 328 -5.12 10.70 -10.01
N TRP A 329 -4.46 9.53 -10.15
CA TRP A 329 -4.81 8.34 -9.39
C TRP A 329 -4.73 8.57 -7.88
N LEU A 330 -3.68 9.26 -7.39
CA LEU A 330 -3.55 9.55 -5.97
C LEU A 330 -4.64 10.49 -5.47
N VAL A 331 -5.09 11.47 -6.28
CA VAL A 331 -6.24 12.30 -5.95
C VAL A 331 -7.48 11.43 -5.76
N ASP A 332 -7.81 10.57 -6.71
CA ASP A 332 -9.01 9.73 -6.63
C ASP A 332 -8.94 8.76 -5.44
N TYR A 333 -7.79 8.08 -5.26
CA TYR A 333 -7.56 7.17 -4.13
C TYR A 333 -7.70 7.86 -2.78
N THR A 334 -7.09 9.05 -2.63
CA THR A 334 -7.17 9.83 -1.39
C THR A 334 -8.60 10.31 -1.13
N SER A 335 -9.33 10.69 -2.17
CA SER A 335 -10.72 11.17 -2.08
C SER A 335 -11.63 10.08 -1.52
N ASP A 336 -11.48 8.84 -1.99
CA ASP A 336 -12.25 7.71 -1.49
C ASP A 336 -11.82 7.26 -0.09
N PHE A 337 -10.53 7.31 0.23
CA PHE A 337 -10.05 7.09 1.59
C PHE A 337 -10.69 8.09 2.57
N LEU A 338 -10.66 9.38 2.26
CA LEU A 338 -11.26 10.41 3.11
C LEU A 338 -12.78 10.28 3.19
N THR A 339 -13.45 9.91 2.09
CA THR A 339 -14.88 9.60 2.08
C THR A 339 -15.18 8.44 3.02
N ALA A 340 -14.35 7.40 3.03
CA ALA A 340 -14.56 6.21 3.87
C ALA A 340 -14.44 6.50 5.38
N ILE A 341 -13.69 7.53 5.79
CA ILE A 341 -13.49 7.90 7.20
C ILE A 341 -14.35 9.09 7.67
N PHE A 342 -14.74 10.01 6.78
CA PHE A 342 -15.44 11.24 7.16
C PHE A 342 -16.89 11.34 6.70
N SER A 343 -17.30 10.61 5.66
CA SER A 343 -18.66 10.75 5.13
C SER A 343 -19.69 10.14 6.09
N SER A 344 -20.79 10.86 6.27
CA SER A 344 -21.98 10.35 6.96
C SER A 344 -22.96 9.64 6.02
N ASP A 345 -22.75 9.75 4.70
CA ASP A 345 -23.54 9.03 3.70
C ASP A 345 -22.99 7.60 3.53
N GLY A 346 -23.69 6.63 4.11
CA GLY A 346 -23.31 5.22 4.04
C GLY A 346 -23.22 4.66 2.62
N GLN A 347 -23.97 5.20 1.65
CA GLN A 347 -23.85 4.76 0.26
C GLN A 347 -22.59 5.33 -0.39
N ALA A 348 -22.20 6.56 -0.06
CA ALA A 348 -20.92 7.14 -0.49
C ALA A 348 -19.74 6.37 0.10
N VAL A 349 -19.77 6.04 1.41
CA VAL A 349 -18.76 5.21 2.09
C VAL A 349 -18.64 3.85 1.41
N LYS A 350 -19.77 3.19 1.13
CA LYS A 350 -19.79 1.90 0.44
C LYS A 350 -19.14 1.99 -0.94
N ASN A 351 -19.52 2.96 -1.75
CA ASN A 351 -18.97 3.16 -3.09
C ASN A 351 -17.47 3.45 -3.06
N ALA A 352 -17.01 4.26 -2.10
CA ALA A 352 -15.60 4.55 -1.88
C ALA A 352 -14.82 3.28 -1.49
N LYS A 353 -15.32 2.51 -0.51
CA LYS A 353 -14.71 1.22 -0.12
C LYS A 353 -14.67 0.21 -1.28
N THR A 354 -15.68 0.19 -2.16
CA THR A 354 -15.64 -0.62 -3.39
C THR A 354 -14.48 -0.18 -4.30
N ARG A 355 -14.34 1.12 -4.58
CA ARG A 355 -13.27 1.65 -5.45
C ARG A 355 -11.87 1.53 -4.84
N LEU A 356 -11.75 1.56 -3.51
CA LEU A 356 -10.52 1.22 -2.80
C LEU A 356 -10.16 -0.27 -2.90
N GLY A 357 -11.09 -1.15 -3.28
CA GLY A 357 -10.89 -2.59 -3.34
C GLY A 357 -11.27 -3.34 -2.05
N MET A 358 -11.89 -2.67 -1.08
CA MET A 358 -12.22 -3.24 0.24
C MET A 358 -13.55 -3.98 0.31
N ASP A 359 -14.44 -3.84 -0.68
CA ASP A 359 -15.79 -4.45 -0.61
C ASP A 359 -15.71 -5.97 -0.67
N ALA A 360 -15.91 -6.64 0.46
CA ALA A 360 -15.80 -8.09 0.63
C ALA A 360 -16.72 -8.93 -0.28
N ARG A 361 -17.68 -8.31 -0.98
CA ARG A 361 -18.55 -9.01 -1.95
C ARG A 361 -17.95 -9.13 -3.34
N ASP A 362 -16.99 -8.27 -3.64
CA ASP A 362 -16.35 -8.25 -4.94
C ASP A 362 -15.04 -9.04 -4.89
N PRO A 363 -14.60 -9.66 -6.00
CA PRO A 363 -13.24 -10.17 -6.11
C PRO A 363 -12.21 -9.09 -5.80
N ALA A 364 -10.99 -9.48 -5.40
CA ALA A 364 -9.91 -8.50 -5.27
C ALA A 364 -9.61 -7.85 -6.64
N PRO A 365 -9.48 -6.52 -6.70
CA PRO A 365 -9.24 -5.83 -7.96
C PRO A 365 -7.84 -6.11 -8.51
N ASP A 366 -7.75 -6.15 -9.84
CA ASP A 366 -6.52 -6.13 -10.65
C ASP A 366 -6.23 -4.73 -11.23
N ALA A 367 -7.15 -3.79 -11.03
CA ALA A 367 -7.02 -2.39 -11.36
C ALA A 367 -7.75 -1.49 -10.36
N LEU A 368 -7.16 -0.33 -10.08
CA LEU A 368 -7.73 0.72 -9.24
C LEU A 368 -7.77 2.01 -10.07
N TYR A 369 -8.94 2.66 -10.13
CA TYR A 369 -9.14 3.91 -10.87
C TYR A 369 -8.66 3.84 -12.34
N GLY A 370 -8.87 2.68 -12.98
CA GLY A 370 -8.51 2.45 -14.39
C GLY A 370 -7.04 2.18 -14.65
N LEU A 371 -6.20 2.11 -13.61
CA LEU A 371 -4.79 1.74 -13.71
C LEU A 371 -4.54 0.35 -13.08
N PRO A 372 -3.63 -0.48 -13.64
CA PRO A 372 -3.28 -1.74 -13.04
C PRO A 372 -2.76 -1.57 -11.62
N GLY A 373 -3.25 -2.40 -10.70
CA GLY A 373 -2.89 -2.33 -9.31
C GLY A 373 -3.54 -3.44 -8.50
N ARG A 374 -2.95 -3.73 -7.34
CA ARG A 374 -3.37 -4.84 -6.47
C ARG A 374 -3.51 -4.37 -5.04
N VAL A 375 -4.26 -5.11 -4.25
CA VAL A 375 -4.50 -4.75 -2.84
C VAL A 375 -4.22 -5.90 -1.88
N ALA A 376 -3.79 -5.54 -0.68
CA ALA A 376 -3.93 -6.34 0.52
C ALA A 376 -4.93 -5.65 1.45
N VAL A 377 -5.94 -6.38 1.91
CA VAL A 377 -7.02 -5.82 2.74
C VAL A 377 -7.03 -6.52 4.10
N LEU A 378 -7.08 -5.71 5.15
CA LEU A 378 -7.33 -6.13 6.52
C LEU A 378 -8.66 -5.47 6.97
N PRO A 379 -9.80 -6.18 6.92
CA PRO A 379 -11.08 -5.65 7.39
C PRO A 379 -11.00 -5.28 8.88
N ALA A 380 -11.92 -4.47 9.41
CA ALA A 380 -11.97 -4.21 10.84
C ALA A 380 -12.16 -5.53 11.62
N ALA A 381 -11.69 -5.60 12.87
CA ALA A 381 -11.78 -6.82 13.68
C ALA A 381 -13.22 -7.32 13.85
N LEU A 382 -14.21 -6.42 13.87
CA LEU A 382 -15.63 -6.77 13.95
C LEU A 382 -16.20 -7.36 12.65
N ASP A 383 -15.48 -7.24 11.53
CA ASP A 383 -15.92 -7.65 10.20
C ASP A 383 -15.13 -8.84 9.65
N ARG A 384 -14.28 -9.45 10.47
CA ARG A 384 -13.51 -10.64 10.10
C ARG A 384 -13.53 -11.71 11.19
N LEU A 385 -13.52 -12.96 10.75
CA LEU A 385 -13.17 -14.12 11.56
C LEU A 385 -11.88 -14.70 11.00
N THR A 386 -10.82 -14.59 11.77
CA THR A 386 -9.51 -15.09 11.36
C THR A 386 -9.40 -16.59 11.65
N VAL A 387 -9.17 -17.38 10.60
CA VAL A 387 -8.90 -18.82 10.71
C VAL A 387 -7.40 -19.03 10.97
N MET A 388 -6.54 -18.31 10.26
CA MET A 388 -5.09 -18.48 10.34
C MET A 388 -4.39 -17.14 10.12
N ILE A 389 -3.40 -16.79 10.95
CA ILE A 389 -2.41 -15.74 10.70
C ILE A 389 -1.05 -16.32 11.11
N PRO A 390 -0.28 -17.00 10.23
CA PRO A 390 1.00 -17.62 10.59
C PRO A 390 1.99 -16.64 11.24
N ALA A 391 1.89 -16.49 12.57
CA ALA A 391 2.70 -15.64 13.42
C ALA A 391 3.65 -16.46 14.30
N SER A 392 3.42 -17.78 14.36
CA SER A 392 4.28 -18.77 15.00
C SER A 392 4.17 -20.14 14.31
N GLU A 393 5.08 -21.07 14.64
CA GLU A 393 5.01 -22.47 14.17
C GLU A 393 3.75 -23.20 14.67
N ASP A 394 3.25 -22.84 15.86
CA ASP A 394 2.07 -23.47 16.47
C ASP A 394 0.83 -23.28 15.59
N GLU A 395 0.73 -22.14 14.88
CA GLU A 395 -0.38 -21.83 13.96
C GLU A 395 -0.37 -22.64 12.66
N LEU A 396 0.68 -23.43 12.40
CA LEU A 396 0.69 -24.42 11.33
C LEU A 396 0.15 -25.79 11.79
N VAL A 397 -0.12 -25.94 13.09
CA VAL A 397 -0.61 -27.19 13.70
C VAL A 397 -2.01 -27.01 14.28
N GLU A 398 -2.32 -25.86 14.85
CA GLU A 398 -3.63 -25.50 15.39
C GLU A 398 -4.02 -24.09 14.89
N ASN A 399 -5.21 -23.97 14.31
CA ASN A 399 -5.70 -22.70 13.77
C ASN A 399 -6.27 -21.79 14.87
N LEU A 400 -6.54 -20.54 14.55
CA LEU A 400 -7.04 -19.55 15.51
C LEU A 400 -8.49 -19.79 15.98
N LEU A 401 -9.19 -20.75 15.38
CA LEU A 401 -10.49 -21.23 15.86
C LEU A 401 -10.34 -22.38 16.90
N GLY A 402 -9.13 -22.89 17.10
CA GLY A 402 -8.81 -23.99 18.03
C GLY A 402 -8.90 -25.39 17.43
N GLY A 403 -8.93 -25.51 16.10
CA GLY A 403 -8.96 -26.79 15.38
C GLY A 403 -7.61 -27.14 14.77
N PRO A 404 -7.28 -28.43 14.57
CA PRO A 404 -6.03 -28.82 13.92
C PRO A 404 -5.93 -28.32 12.47
N VAL A 405 -4.70 -28.03 12.07
CA VAL A 405 -4.28 -27.80 10.69
C VAL A 405 -3.56 -29.06 10.20
N GLN A 406 -3.98 -29.58 9.05
CA GLN A 406 -3.44 -30.83 8.49
C GLN A 406 -2.99 -30.60 7.05
N ALA A 407 -1.75 -30.98 6.75
CA ALA A 407 -1.21 -30.97 5.40
C ALA A 407 -1.13 -32.41 4.87
N ASP A 408 -1.88 -32.71 3.82
CA ASP A 408 -1.89 -33.99 3.14
C ASP A 408 -1.20 -33.83 1.79
N ASP A 409 -0.11 -34.56 1.55
CA ASP A 409 0.76 -34.42 0.37
C ASP A 409 1.29 -32.99 0.08
N ALA A 410 1.04 -32.05 1.00
CA ALA A 410 1.62 -30.72 1.08
C ALA A 410 2.67 -30.65 2.19
N ALA A 411 3.63 -29.76 2.04
CA ALA A 411 4.56 -29.38 3.11
C ALA A 411 4.32 -27.92 3.51
N THR A 412 4.34 -27.65 4.81
CA THR A 412 4.20 -26.31 5.38
C THR A 412 5.46 -25.92 6.15
N HIS A 413 5.84 -24.65 6.07
CA HIS A 413 6.97 -24.10 6.82
C HIS A 413 6.66 -22.69 7.33
N PHE A 414 6.99 -22.39 8.57
CA PHE A 414 6.76 -21.07 9.16
C PHE A 414 7.96 -20.16 8.90
N CYS A 415 7.68 -18.94 8.46
CA CYS A 415 8.69 -17.92 8.23
C CYS A 415 8.51 -16.78 9.22
N PRO A 416 9.41 -16.62 10.21
CA PRO A 416 9.40 -15.48 11.11
C PRO A 416 9.45 -14.16 10.36
N LYS A 417 8.93 -13.09 10.96
CA LYS A 417 9.03 -11.73 10.41
C LYS A 417 10.47 -11.23 10.43
N GLY A 418 10.79 -10.30 9.52
CA GLY A 418 12.09 -9.65 9.42
C GLY A 418 13.06 -10.31 8.43
N PHE A 419 14.22 -9.70 8.27
CA PHE A 419 15.25 -10.15 7.34
C PHE A 419 16.22 -11.14 8.00
N TYR A 420 16.50 -12.25 7.32
CA TYR A 420 17.50 -13.25 7.71
C TYR A 420 17.95 -14.05 6.48
N SER A 421 18.95 -14.90 6.66
CA SER A 421 19.34 -15.93 5.69
C SER A 421 19.40 -17.29 6.39
N ALA A 422 19.49 -18.38 5.62
CA ALA A 422 19.74 -19.71 6.16
C ALA A 422 21.05 -19.81 6.97
N LEU A 423 22.00 -18.90 6.74
CA LEU A 423 23.23 -18.82 7.53
C LEU A 423 22.96 -18.28 8.95
N SER A 424 22.11 -17.25 9.07
CA SER A 424 21.75 -16.66 10.37
C SER A 424 20.62 -17.40 11.08
N LEU A 425 19.76 -18.09 10.34
CA LEU A 425 18.63 -18.88 10.83
C LEU A 425 18.55 -20.21 10.05
N PRO A 426 19.33 -21.23 10.42
CA PRO A 426 19.33 -22.52 9.74
C PRO A 426 17.93 -23.16 9.71
N GLY A 427 17.55 -23.76 8.58
CA GLY A 427 16.21 -24.33 8.36
C GLY A 427 15.24 -23.35 7.70
N SER A 428 15.59 -22.06 7.59
CA SER A 428 14.73 -21.03 6.99
C SER A 428 14.89 -20.89 5.47
N GLU A 429 15.54 -21.85 4.80
CA GLU A 429 15.73 -21.87 3.35
C GLU A 429 14.42 -21.68 2.56
N PRO A 430 13.28 -22.28 2.95
CA PRO A 430 12.00 -22.09 2.25
C PRO A 430 11.49 -20.64 2.29
N CYS A 431 11.90 -19.83 3.26
CA CYS A 431 11.40 -18.46 3.44
C CYS A 431 11.94 -17.44 2.45
N ARG A 432 13.01 -17.80 1.71
CA ARG A 432 13.63 -16.97 0.67
C ARG A 432 14.02 -15.54 1.05
N ARG A 433 14.13 -15.19 2.34
CA ARG A 433 14.29 -13.81 2.84
C ARG A 433 15.44 -13.02 2.24
N ASN A 434 16.55 -13.68 1.91
CA ASN A 434 17.74 -13.05 1.33
C ASN A 434 17.79 -13.15 -0.21
N TYR A 435 16.78 -13.75 -0.83
CA TYR A 435 16.73 -14.01 -2.28
C TYR A 435 15.50 -13.37 -2.94
N VAL A 436 14.38 -13.25 -2.23
CA VAL A 436 13.12 -12.72 -2.73
C VAL A 436 12.67 -11.56 -1.84
N THR A 437 12.37 -10.43 -2.47
CA THR A 437 11.84 -9.27 -1.76
C THR A 437 10.34 -9.39 -1.59
N VAL A 438 9.92 -9.80 -0.39
CA VAL A 438 8.53 -9.71 0.07
C VAL A 438 8.39 -8.40 0.87
N PRO A 439 7.63 -7.40 0.37
CA PRO A 439 7.47 -6.10 1.02
C PRO A 439 7.06 -6.22 2.49
N GLY A 440 7.72 -5.43 3.35
CA GLY A 440 7.49 -5.45 4.78
C GLY A 440 7.93 -6.75 5.48
N GLN A 441 8.55 -7.70 4.78
CA GLN A 441 9.11 -8.95 5.32
C GLN A 441 8.25 -9.60 6.44
N PRO A 442 6.94 -9.82 6.23
CA PRO A 442 6.02 -10.21 7.29
C PRO A 442 6.14 -11.68 7.65
N ALA A 443 5.75 -12.06 8.87
CA ALA A 443 5.55 -13.46 9.21
C ALA A 443 4.50 -14.09 8.28
N HIS A 444 4.81 -15.25 7.71
CA HIS A 444 3.95 -15.97 6.77
C HIS A 444 4.28 -17.47 6.78
N ALA A 445 3.44 -18.28 6.14
CA ALA A 445 3.70 -19.69 5.88
C ALA A 445 4.20 -19.88 4.43
N VAL A 446 5.10 -20.82 4.23
CA VAL A 446 5.38 -21.39 2.90
C VAL A 446 4.58 -22.69 2.81
N VAL A 447 3.83 -22.86 1.72
CA VAL A 447 3.11 -24.09 1.41
C VAL A 447 3.61 -24.60 0.06
N SER A 448 4.05 -25.86 0.00
CA SER A 448 4.58 -26.46 -1.23
C SER A 448 4.04 -27.85 -1.48
N TRP A 449 3.89 -28.22 -2.75
CA TRP A 449 3.38 -29.52 -3.19
C TRP A 449 4.14 -30.04 -4.42
N GLU A 450 4.19 -31.36 -4.55
CA GLU A 450 4.78 -32.08 -5.69
C GLU A 450 3.76 -32.98 -6.41
N THR A 451 2.52 -33.01 -5.92
CA THR A 451 1.40 -33.75 -6.51
C THR A 451 0.15 -32.86 -6.52
N PRO A 452 -0.74 -33.01 -7.52
CA PRO A 452 -1.97 -32.22 -7.62
C PRO A 452 -3.07 -32.64 -6.62
N ASP A 453 -2.82 -33.66 -5.80
CA ASP A 453 -3.78 -34.14 -4.79
C ASP A 453 -3.51 -33.52 -3.40
N ALA A 454 -2.56 -32.58 -3.31
CA ALA A 454 -2.15 -31.98 -2.06
C ALA A 454 -3.22 -31.04 -1.48
N GLU A 455 -3.45 -31.14 -0.17
CA GLU A 455 -4.44 -30.35 0.56
C GLU A 455 -3.84 -29.74 1.83
N LEU A 456 -4.24 -28.51 2.16
CA LEU A 456 -4.06 -27.92 3.49
C LEU A 456 -5.44 -27.69 4.12
N ARG A 457 -5.74 -28.43 5.19
CA ARG A 457 -7.05 -28.46 5.83
C ARG A 457 -7.03 -27.78 7.19
N PHE A 458 -8.10 -27.02 7.46
CA PHE A 458 -8.33 -26.29 8.69
C PHE A 458 -9.64 -26.81 9.31
N GLU A 459 -9.54 -27.55 10.41
CA GLU A 459 -10.72 -28.01 11.15
C GLU A 459 -11.42 -26.84 11.84
N VAL A 460 -12.74 -26.79 11.78
CA VAL A 460 -13.56 -25.77 12.43
C VAL A 460 -14.26 -26.40 13.63
N PRO A 461 -13.85 -26.10 14.88
CA PRO A 461 -14.41 -26.74 16.07
C PRO A 461 -15.89 -26.44 16.30
N ASP A 462 -16.50 -27.25 17.17
CA ASP A 462 -17.89 -27.05 17.60
C ASP A 462 -18.11 -25.62 18.11
N GLY A 463 -19.12 -24.94 17.54
CA GLY A 463 -19.46 -23.55 17.91
C GLY A 463 -18.78 -22.47 17.06
N ALA A 464 -17.76 -22.79 16.26
CA ALA A 464 -17.11 -21.86 15.32
C ALA A 464 -17.64 -21.97 13.87
N GLY A 465 -18.45 -23.00 13.57
CA GLY A 465 -18.90 -23.33 12.22
C GLY A 465 -20.02 -22.48 11.60
N ASN A 466 -20.55 -21.47 12.30
CA ASN A 466 -21.58 -20.61 11.73
C ASN A 466 -20.96 -19.43 10.97
N LEU A 467 -20.87 -19.57 9.65
CA LEU A 467 -20.29 -18.60 8.74
C LEU A 467 -21.32 -17.69 8.05
N THR A 468 -22.62 -17.81 8.38
CA THR A 468 -23.70 -17.07 7.71
C THR A 468 -23.64 -15.54 7.88
N GLY A 469 -22.86 -15.06 8.85
CA GLY A 469 -22.62 -13.63 9.06
C GLY A 469 -21.56 -13.02 8.14
N TYR A 470 -20.89 -13.82 7.32
CA TYR A 470 -19.82 -13.42 6.41
C TYR A 470 -20.27 -13.50 4.94
N THR A 471 -19.58 -12.78 4.06
CA THR A 471 -19.90 -12.76 2.62
C THR A 471 -18.85 -13.43 1.75
N ALA A 472 -17.59 -13.49 2.22
CA ALA A 472 -16.51 -14.07 1.46
C ALA A 472 -15.49 -14.77 2.37
N LEU A 473 -14.80 -15.74 1.77
CA LEU A 473 -13.51 -16.22 2.26
C LEU A 473 -12.44 -15.35 1.61
N SER A 474 -11.52 -14.84 2.44
CA SER A 474 -10.39 -14.01 2.05
C SER A 474 -9.10 -14.66 2.50
N LEU A 475 -8.08 -14.66 1.65
CA LEU A 475 -6.73 -15.03 2.03
C LEU A 475 -5.72 -14.15 1.30
N ARG A 476 -4.49 -14.09 1.77
CA ARG A 476 -3.40 -13.41 1.05
C ARG A 476 -2.29 -14.38 0.70
N ALA A 477 -1.92 -14.38 -0.57
CA ALA A 477 -0.87 -15.26 -1.07
C ALA A 477 0.01 -14.58 -2.12
N ALA A 478 1.14 -15.22 -2.42
CA ALA A 478 1.97 -14.93 -3.57
C ALA A 478 2.73 -16.19 -4.01
N VAL A 479 3.04 -16.28 -5.30
CA VAL A 479 3.90 -17.34 -5.85
C VAL A 479 5.34 -17.15 -5.37
N ASP A 480 6.02 -18.21 -4.92
CA ASP A 480 7.47 -18.18 -4.66
C ASP A 480 8.25 -18.29 -5.99
N PRO A 481 8.79 -17.20 -6.56
CA PRO A 481 9.47 -17.25 -7.85
C PRO A 481 10.83 -17.95 -7.80
N ALA A 482 11.39 -18.17 -6.61
CA ALA A 482 12.67 -18.83 -6.42
C ALA A 482 12.53 -20.34 -6.15
N SER A 483 11.29 -20.86 -6.05
CA SER A 483 11.05 -22.28 -5.91
C SER A 483 11.19 -23.00 -7.25
N PRO A 484 11.95 -24.12 -7.34
CA PRO A 484 12.00 -24.95 -8.54
C PRO A 484 10.67 -25.67 -8.83
N LEU A 485 9.71 -25.63 -7.90
CA LEU A 485 8.37 -26.21 -8.07
C LEU A 485 7.43 -25.33 -8.91
N ASN A 486 7.80 -24.06 -9.11
CA ASN A 486 7.03 -23.08 -9.87
C ASN A 486 7.71 -22.82 -11.22
N GLU A 487 7.02 -23.14 -12.31
CA GLU A 487 7.50 -22.85 -13.66
C GLU A 487 7.38 -21.34 -13.96
N PRO A 488 8.43 -20.67 -14.45
CA PRO A 488 8.37 -19.25 -14.78
C PRO A 488 7.21 -18.89 -15.73
N GLY A 489 6.43 -17.88 -15.35
CA GLY A 489 5.28 -17.41 -16.13
C GLY A 489 4.00 -18.24 -15.98
N GLN A 490 4.00 -19.31 -15.18
CA GLN A 490 2.78 -20.07 -14.88
C GLN A 490 2.11 -19.58 -13.59
N SER A 491 0.78 -19.52 -13.62
CA SER A 491 -0.04 -19.21 -12.43
C SER A 491 -0.12 -20.42 -11.51
N GLN A 492 -0.18 -20.19 -10.20
CA GLN A 492 -0.41 -21.21 -9.18
C GLN A 492 -1.85 -21.15 -8.65
N ALA A 493 -2.83 -21.18 -9.55
CA ALA A 493 -4.24 -21.31 -9.20
C ALA A 493 -4.47 -22.55 -8.33
N PHE A 494 -5.50 -22.52 -7.49
CA PHE A 494 -5.88 -23.65 -6.63
C PHE A 494 -7.38 -23.58 -6.33
N SER A 495 -7.94 -24.60 -5.68
CA SER A 495 -9.35 -24.61 -5.29
C SER A 495 -9.51 -24.52 -3.77
N ILE A 496 -10.65 -24.02 -3.31
CA ILE A 496 -11.02 -24.02 -1.89
C ILE A 496 -12.26 -24.87 -1.74
N ARG A 497 -12.25 -25.76 -0.75
CA ARG A 497 -13.39 -26.59 -0.37
C ARG A 497 -13.85 -26.22 1.03
N ILE A 498 -15.16 -26.13 1.22
CA ILE A 498 -15.76 -26.09 2.56
C ILE A 498 -16.62 -27.34 2.74
N THR A 499 -16.58 -27.92 3.93
CA THR A 499 -17.34 -29.12 4.29
C THR A 499 -18.17 -28.84 5.53
N ASP A 500 -19.46 -29.16 5.50
CA ASP A 500 -20.34 -29.07 6.66
C ASP A 500 -20.28 -30.33 7.53
N ARG A 501 -20.78 -30.26 8.77
CA ARG A 501 -20.81 -31.41 9.69
C ARG A 501 -21.70 -32.56 9.25
N ALA A 502 -22.55 -32.37 8.23
CA ALA A 502 -23.31 -33.45 7.62
C ALA A 502 -22.51 -34.17 6.51
N GLY A 503 -21.31 -33.68 6.20
CA GLY A 503 -20.41 -34.21 5.17
C GLY A 503 -20.71 -33.68 3.77
N ASN A 504 -21.58 -32.68 3.61
CA ASN A 504 -21.75 -32.04 2.31
C ASN A 504 -20.61 -31.06 2.08
N SER A 505 -20.07 -31.05 0.87
CA SER A 505 -18.99 -30.16 0.50
C SER A 505 -19.30 -29.35 -0.74
N ALA A 506 -18.67 -28.18 -0.83
CA ALA A 506 -18.68 -27.32 -2.00
C ALA A 506 -17.25 -26.85 -2.27
N THR A 507 -16.84 -26.84 -3.55
CA THR A 507 -15.51 -26.46 -3.99
C THR A 507 -15.59 -25.32 -4.99
N VAL A 508 -14.80 -24.27 -4.79
CA VAL A 508 -14.71 -23.11 -5.68
C VAL A 508 -13.24 -22.90 -6.05
N GLN A 509 -12.95 -22.80 -7.34
CA GLN A 509 -11.61 -22.54 -7.86
C GLN A 509 -11.29 -21.04 -7.79
N THR A 510 -10.03 -20.68 -7.50
CA THR A 510 -9.56 -19.31 -7.73
C THR A 510 -9.66 -18.93 -9.20
N ARG A 511 -9.73 -17.63 -9.51
CA ARG A 511 -9.78 -17.19 -10.91
C ARG A 511 -8.50 -17.62 -11.66
N PRO A 512 -8.58 -18.03 -12.94
CA PRO A 512 -7.39 -18.40 -13.72
C PRO A 512 -6.36 -17.27 -13.84
N ASP A 513 -6.84 -16.03 -13.85
CA ASP A 513 -6.09 -14.78 -13.93
C ASP A 513 -5.95 -14.07 -12.58
N GLU A 514 -6.09 -14.79 -11.46
CA GLU A 514 -5.97 -14.23 -10.12
C GLU A 514 -4.60 -13.53 -9.93
N PRO A 515 -4.55 -12.20 -9.75
CA PRO A 515 -3.29 -11.46 -9.74
C PRO A 515 -2.32 -11.86 -8.62
N ALA A 516 -2.86 -12.34 -7.48
CA ALA A 516 -2.06 -12.85 -6.37
C ALA A 516 -1.34 -14.17 -6.70
N LEU A 517 -1.87 -14.93 -7.66
CA LEU A 517 -1.35 -16.24 -8.06
C LEU A 517 -0.63 -16.22 -9.41
N ALA A 518 -0.56 -15.06 -10.06
CA ALA A 518 0.27 -14.85 -11.23
C ALA A 518 1.76 -14.92 -10.86
N PHE A 519 2.57 -15.54 -11.72
CA PHE A 519 4.02 -15.52 -11.56
C PHE A 519 4.53 -14.06 -11.57
N PRO A 520 5.27 -13.60 -10.54
CA PRO A 520 5.65 -12.20 -10.44
C PRO A 520 6.63 -11.81 -11.54
N SER A 521 6.55 -10.55 -12.00
CA SER A 521 7.53 -10.00 -12.94
C SER A 521 8.90 -9.87 -12.27
N GLY A 522 9.92 -10.40 -12.94
CA GLY A 522 11.31 -10.37 -12.47
C GLY A 522 12.09 -11.54 -13.04
N THR A 523 13.38 -11.57 -12.75
CA THR A 523 14.29 -12.65 -13.15
C THR A 523 15.20 -13.02 -11.99
N MET A 524 15.60 -14.29 -11.93
CA MET A 524 16.69 -14.71 -11.04
C MET A 524 18.02 -14.22 -11.63
N GLN A 525 18.82 -13.53 -10.81
CA GLN A 525 20.14 -13.05 -11.16
C GLN A 525 21.19 -13.61 -10.20
N GLY A 526 22.29 -14.13 -10.75
CA GLY A 526 23.44 -14.55 -9.96
C GLY A 526 24.32 -13.37 -9.56
N SER A 527 24.92 -13.46 -8.37
CA SER A 527 25.93 -12.52 -7.90
C SER A 527 27.34 -12.97 -8.33
N ASP A 528 28.19 -12.03 -8.77
CA ASP A 528 29.62 -12.27 -9.03
C ASP A 528 30.42 -12.59 -7.75
N THR A 529 29.80 -12.40 -6.58
CA THR A 529 30.35 -12.82 -5.28
C THR A 529 29.68 -14.12 -4.85
N GLU A 530 30.44 -15.03 -4.22
CA GLU A 530 30.09 -16.44 -3.94
C GLU A 530 28.82 -16.70 -3.07
N ASN A 531 27.92 -15.74 -2.88
CA ASN A 531 26.68 -15.93 -2.14
C ASN A 531 25.47 -15.33 -2.87
N ALA A 532 24.57 -16.24 -3.25
CA ALA A 532 23.12 -16.10 -3.46
C ALA A 532 22.60 -15.45 -4.75
N ASP A 533 21.89 -16.23 -5.56
CA ASP A 533 21.03 -15.75 -6.67
C ASP A 533 19.82 -14.99 -6.11
N PHE A 534 19.55 -13.75 -6.53
CA PHE A 534 18.37 -13.00 -6.08
C PHE A 534 17.34 -12.84 -7.19
N PHE A 535 16.07 -12.74 -6.82
CA PHE A 535 14.99 -12.40 -7.73
C PHE A 535 14.86 -10.88 -7.81
N THR A 536 14.88 -10.31 -9.02
CA THR A 536 14.75 -8.85 -9.16
C THR A 536 13.36 -8.33 -8.79
N GLY A 537 12.35 -9.21 -8.88
CA GLY A 537 10.94 -8.91 -8.68
C GLY A 537 10.56 -8.57 -7.24
N ILE A 538 9.44 -7.86 -7.07
CA ILE A 538 8.77 -7.70 -5.77
C ILE A 538 7.62 -8.69 -5.70
N VAL A 539 7.47 -9.36 -4.57
CA VAL A 539 6.48 -10.43 -4.36
C VAL A 539 5.53 -10.03 -3.23
N PRO A 540 4.54 -9.14 -3.49
CA PRO A 540 3.59 -8.73 -2.46
C PRO A 540 2.55 -9.81 -2.19
N LEU A 541 2.23 -10.03 -0.91
CA LEU A 541 1.15 -10.92 -0.47
C LEU A 541 -0.18 -10.18 -0.62
N THR A 542 -0.92 -10.49 -1.69
CA THR A 542 -2.13 -9.75 -2.09
C THR A 542 -3.38 -10.59 -1.90
N THR A 543 -4.52 -9.91 -1.74
CA THR A 543 -5.79 -10.51 -1.37
C THR A 543 -6.40 -11.32 -2.50
N ILE A 544 -6.92 -12.51 -2.17
CA ILE A 544 -7.78 -13.35 -2.98
C ILE A 544 -9.11 -13.44 -2.25
N ARG A 545 -10.23 -13.25 -2.95
CA ARG A 545 -11.59 -13.32 -2.37
C ARG A 545 -12.49 -14.23 -3.19
N LEU A 546 -13.17 -15.14 -2.48
CA LEU A 546 -14.18 -16.03 -3.04
C LEU A 546 -15.49 -15.79 -2.28
N ALA A 547 -16.58 -15.54 -3.01
CA ALA A 547 -17.86 -15.29 -2.38
C ALA A 547 -18.39 -16.58 -1.74
N LEU A 548 -18.87 -16.49 -0.49
CA LEU A 548 -19.45 -17.65 0.20
C LEU A 548 -20.72 -18.17 -0.49
N SER A 549 -21.39 -17.32 -1.28
CA SER A 549 -22.52 -17.71 -2.12
C SER A 549 -22.17 -18.72 -3.21
N ASP A 550 -20.89 -18.80 -3.60
CA ASP A 550 -20.43 -19.70 -4.67
C ASP A 550 -20.22 -21.13 -4.17
N PHE A 551 -20.12 -21.31 -2.85
CA PHE A 551 -19.99 -22.62 -2.20
C PHE A 551 -21.36 -23.30 -2.02
N SER A 552 -22.10 -23.43 -3.12
CA SER A 552 -23.43 -24.04 -3.11
C SER A 552 -23.35 -25.53 -2.79
N GLY A 553 -24.02 -25.95 -1.72
CA GLY A 553 -24.12 -27.37 -1.34
C GLY A 553 -23.65 -27.69 0.08
N ALA A 554 -22.85 -26.81 0.70
CA ALA A 554 -22.51 -26.89 2.12
C ALA A 554 -23.44 -26.01 2.97
N ASP A 555 -23.83 -26.48 4.16
CA ASP A 555 -24.57 -25.68 5.13
C ASP A 555 -23.63 -24.73 5.90
N LEU A 556 -23.64 -23.45 5.52
CA LEU A 556 -22.84 -22.40 6.15
C LEU A 556 -23.16 -22.18 7.65
N ASN A 557 -24.25 -22.74 8.20
CA ASN A 557 -24.53 -22.66 9.63
C ASN A 557 -23.65 -23.61 10.46
N ASN A 558 -23.06 -24.62 9.82
CA ASN A 558 -22.46 -25.74 10.53
C ASN A 558 -21.25 -26.32 9.79
N ILE A 559 -20.31 -25.45 9.43
CA ILE A 559 -19.05 -25.82 8.80
C ILE A 559 -18.15 -26.58 9.79
N ASP A 560 -17.51 -27.62 9.28
CA ASP A 560 -16.58 -28.50 10.00
C ASP A 560 -15.15 -28.36 9.47
N GLU A 561 -14.97 -27.99 8.21
CA GLU A 561 -13.64 -27.88 7.59
C GLU A 561 -13.61 -26.83 6.47
N ILE A 562 -12.48 -26.13 6.39
CA ILE A 562 -12.07 -25.34 5.21
C ILE A 562 -10.76 -25.95 4.69
N ALA A 563 -10.65 -26.23 3.39
CA ALA A 563 -9.47 -26.84 2.79
C ALA A 563 -8.99 -26.06 1.55
N LEU A 564 -7.68 -25.81 1.46
CA LEU A 564 -7.01 -25.35 0.24
C LEU A 564 -6.54 -26.58 -0.53
N LEU A 565 -7.01 -26.74 -1.77
CA LEU A 565 -6.73 -27.87 -2.65
C LEU A 565 -5.77 -27.42 -3.74
N PHE A 566 -4.54 -27.92 -3.75
CA PHE A 566 -3.51 -27.55 -4.72
C PHE A 566 -3.64 -28.38 -6.02
N ASP A 567 -4.81 -28.28 -6.65
CA ASP A 567 -5.31 -29.22 -7.66
C ASP A 567 -5.22 -28.74 -9.12
N GLN A 568 -4.74 -27.52 -9.34
CA GLN A 568 -4.65 -26.94 -10.69
C GLN A 568 -3.25 -27.04 -11.31
N THR A 569 -2.23 -27.39 -10.52
CA THR A 569 -0.86 -27.56 -11.00
C THR A 569 -0.26 -28.85 -10.46
N SER A 570 0.67 -29.46 -11.20
CA SER A 570 1.33 -30.70 -10.76
C SER A 570 2.27 -30.51 -9.57
N SER A 571 2.76 -29.30 -9.37
CA SER A 571 3.61 -28.88 -8.26
C SER A 571 3.47 -27.38 -8.03
N GLY A 572 3.97 -26.90 -6.89
CA GLY A 572 4.07 -25.48 -6.65
C GLY A 572 4.59 -25.12 -5.27
N ALA A 573 4.82 -23.83 -5.07
CA ALA A 573 5.10 -23.24 -3.77
C ALA A 573 4.48 -21.83 -3.66
N LEU A 574 3.77 -21.58 -2.57
CA LEU A 574 3.15 -20.30 -2.26
C LEU A 574 3.65 -19.76 -0.92
N PHE A 575 3.81 -18.45 -0.85
CA PHE A 575 3.76 -17.73 0.41
C PHE A 575 2.29 -17.47 0.77
N LEU A 576 1.87 -17.82 1.98
CA LEU A 576 0.51 -17.68 2.49
C LEU A 576 0.55 -16.85 3.78
N ALA A 577 -0.18 -15.73 3.80
CA ALA A 577 -0.08 -14.76 4.88
C ALA A 577 -1.20 -14.87 5.91
N ASP A 578 -2.38 -15.32 5.50
CA ASP A 578 -3.58 -15.44 6.34
C ASP A 578 -4.70 -16.22 5.61
N LEU A 579 -5.72 -16.61 6.37
CA LEU A 579 -7.01 -17.13 5.92
C LEU A 579 -8.11 -16.60 6.85
N GLU A 580 -9.11 -15.94 6.28
CA GLU A 580 -10.18 -15.25 7.02
C GLU A 580 -11.55 -15.40 6.35
N LEU A 581 -12.60 -15.29 7.14
CA LEU A 581 -13.96 -15.03 6.66
C LEU A 581 -14.26 -13.56 6.89
N VAL A 582 -14.77 -12.88 5.87
CA VAL A 582 -14.90 -11.42 5.86
C VAL A 582 -16.29 -10.98 5.43
N ARG A 583 -16.72 -9.81 5.91
CA ARG A 583 -17.96 -9.15 5.49
C ARG A 583 -17.73 -7.67 5.19
N PRO A 584 -18.62 -7.00 4.46
CA PRO A 584 -18.56 -5.56 4.29
C PRO A 584 -18.70 -4.88 5.65
N SER A 585 -17.96 -3.81 5.86
CA SER A 585 -18.09 -3.02 7.09
C SER A 585 -19.51 -2.53 7.28
N GLN A 586 -19.98 -2.63 8.53
CA GLN A 586 -21.29 -2.16 8.97
C GLN A 586 -21.35 -0.63 9.06
#